data_AF-D4L9W0-F1
#
_entry.id   AF-D4L9W0-F1
#
_cell.length_a   1.000
_cell.length_b   1.000
_cell.length_c   1.000
_cell.angle_alpha   90.00
_cell.angle_beta   90.00
_cell.angle_gamma   90.00
#
_symmetry.space_group_name_H-M   'P 1'
#
loop_
_entity.id
_entity.type
_entity.pdbx_description
1 polymer ?
#
loop_
_entity_poly.entity_id
_entity_poly.type
_entity_poly.pdbx_seq_one_letter_code
_entity_poly.pdbx_strand_id
1 'polypeptide(L)'
;MDDYSSFVPNVHFEKIPIKNLVSNQDYQRNLSQARIEKTAENFDLFQINPVKVSRRDGINYVFNGQHTIEIVALASGSRETPVWCMIYDDLCYEHEADIFANQMKFAKNLAPFEIFVANLEAKNQEQLMIRDLVESYGLKISAKRAPGHICAVSTLEAIYSKYGYQVLNRVLRLIIGTWEGDSNSFSANIMNAVTKLCVVYKDQLKDEVFSEKLGAVSIKQLTRTARDRRKGSMGFAEAMLLEYNGKRKSNAGKLFMNKLYARDVSLWIEPDENEDFDDSETFEDFAIGQLGEDKESDNNESNN
;
A
#
# COMPACT_ATOMS: atom_id res chain seq x y z
N MET A 1 11.17 -40.51 22.20
CA MET A 1 10.25 -39.42 21.81
C MET A 1 11.04 -38.16 21.98
N ASP A 2 11.18 -37.38 20.92
CA ASP A 2 11.94 -36.14 20.96
C ASP A 2 11.18 -35.11 21.81
N ASP A 3 11.90 -34.44 22.70
CA ASP A 3 11.35 -33.41 23.58
C ASP A 3 11.28 -32.07 22.83
N TYR A 4 10.06 -31.67 22.47
CA TYR A 4 9.78 -30.38 21.81
C TYR A 4 9.25 -29.32 22.78
N SER A 5 9.30 -29.55 24.09
CA SER A 5 8.77 -28.62 25.11
C SER A 5 9.38 -27.21 25.03
N SER A 6 10.60 -27.08 24.50
CA SER A 6 11.26 -25.79 24.29
C SER A 6 10.72 -25.00 23.09
N PHE A 7 9.96 -25.63 22.19
CA PHE A 7 9.46 -25.02 20.95
C PHE A 7 7.92 -24.91 20.91
N VAL A 8 7.21 -25.64 21.77
CA VAL A 8 5.76 -25.68 21.81
C VAL A 8 5.28 -25.10 23.14
N PRO A 9 4.47 -24.01 23.12
CA PRO A 9 3.97 -23.43 24.36
C PRO A 9 3.04 -24.41 25.07
N ASN A 10 3.16 -24.50 26.40
CA ASN A 10 2.24 -25.28 27.23
C ASN A 10 0.91 -24.53 27.36
N VAL A 11 -0.03 -24.83 26.46
CA VAL A 11 -1.35 -24.19 26.40
C VAL A 11 -2.43 -25.19 26.09
N HIS A 12 -3.68 -24.82 26.36
CA HIS A 12 -4.86 -25.55 25.91
C HIS A 12 -5.84 -24.60 25.20
N PHE A 13 -6.77 -25.16 24.42
CA PHE A 13 -7.75 -24.40 23.66
C PHE A 13 -9.16 -24.61 24.19
N GLU A 14 -9.89 -23.53 24.43
CA GLU A 14 -11.29 -23.57 24.85
C GLU A 14 -12.14 -22.53 24.10
N LYS A 15 -13.45 -22.76 24.08
CA LYS A 15 -14.43 -21.75 23.65
C LYS A 15 -14.94 -20.99 24.87
N ILE A 16 -14.67 -19.69 24.94
CA ILE A 16 -15.09 -18.84 26.06
C ILE A 16 -16.08 -17.78 25.54
N PRO A 17 -17.27 -17.63 26.14
CA PRO A 17 -18.17 -16.50 25.87
C PRO A 17 -17.46 -15.17 26.08
N ILE A 18 -17.63 -14.21 25.15
CA ILE A 18 -16.96 -12.91 25.21
C ILE A 18 -17.22 -12.17 26.54
N LYS A 19 -18.40 -12.33 27.14
CA LYS A 19 -18.73 -11.75 28.45
C LYS A 19 -17.86 -12.26 29.62
N ASN A 20 -17.24 -13.43 29.48
CA ASN A 20 -16.38 -14.06 30.48
C ASN A 20 -14.89 -13.73 30.26
N LEU A 21 -14.60 -12.82 29.33
CA LEU A 21 -13.26 -12.33 29.02
C LEU A 21 -13.08 -10.91 29.56
N VAL A 22 -11.92 -10.65 30.15
CA VAL A 22 -11.53 -9.34 30.67
C VAL A 22 -10.43 -8.76 29.76
N SER A 23 -10.70 -7.60 29.16
CA SER A 23 -9.73 -6.83 28.37
C SER A 23 -9.37 -5.51 29.07
N ASN A 24 -8.54 -4.66 28.43
CA ASN A 24 -8.13 -3.33 28.91
C ASN A 24 -7.15 -3.36 30.09
N GLN A 25 -6.09 -4.18 29.98
CA GLN A 25 -4.94 -4.07 30.88
C GLN A 25 -4.15 -2.78 30.58
N ASP A 26 -3.47 -2.20 31.58
CA ASP A 26 -2.85 -0.87 31.47
C ASP A 26 -1.79 -0.76 30.36
N TYR A 27 -1.14 -1.88 30.00
CA TYR A 27 -0.15 -1.93 28.92
C TYR A 27 -0.76 -1.93 27.51
N GLN A 28 -2.09 -2.03 27.39
CA GLN A 28 -2.78 -2.23 26.11
C GLN A 28 -3.18 -0.90 25.47
N ARG A 29 -3.22 -0.88 24.13
CA ARG A 29 -3.70 0.28 23.37
C ARG A 29 -5.22 0.39 23.41
N ASN A 30 -5.72 1.62 23.39
CA ASN A 30 -7.15 1.88 23.20
C ASN A 30 -7.64 1.29 21.86
N LEU A 31 -8.85 0.72 21.90
CA LEU A 31 -9.51 0.17 20.72
C LEU A 31 -9.95 1.27 19.76
N SER A 32 -9.79 1.04 18.47
CA SER A 32 -10.28 1.94 17.43
C SER A 32 -11.67 1.51 16.97
N GLN A 33 -12.70 2.27 17.36
CA GLN A 33 -14.09 1.98 17.01
C GLN A 33 -14.30 1.95 15.48
N ALA A 34 -13.73 2.92 14.76
CA ALA A 34 -13.82 2.97 13.29
C ALA A 34 -13.23 1.72 12.62
N ARG A 35 -12.13 1.16 13.18
CA ARG A 35 -11.53 -0.07 12.68
C ARG A 35 -12.44 -1.28 12.94
N ILE A 36 -13.07 -1.34 14.10
CA ILE A 36 -14.00 -2.42 14.46
C ILE A 36 -15.19 -2.42 13.52
N GLU A 37 -15.81 -1.27 13.29
CA GLU A 37 -16.96 -1.12 12.38
C GLU A 37 -16.61 -1.54 10.96
N LYS A 38 -15.53 -0.99 10.39
CA LYS A 38 -15.07 -1.33 9.03
C LYS A 38 -14.75 -2.82 8.85
N THR A 39 -14.19 -3.45 9.89
CA THR A 39 -13.85 -4.88 9.83
C THR A 39 -15.09 -5.76 10.02
N ALA A 40 -16.05 -5.35 10.85
CA ALA A 40 -17.30 -6.07 11.06
C ALA A 40 -18.20 -6.08 9.80
N GLU A 41 -18.17 -5.01 9.00
CA GLU A 41 -18.87 -4.97 7.71
C GLU A 41 -18.34 -6.02 6.71
N ASN A 42 -17.05 -6.35 6.80
CA ASN A 42 -16.38 -7.33 5.93
C ASN A 42 -16.03 -8.61 6.70
N PHE A 43 -16.84 -8.96 7.70
CA PHE A 43 -16.56 -10.05 8.61
C PHE A 43 -16.50 -11.40 7.89
N ASP A 44 -15.35 -12.08 8.01
CA ASP A 44 -15.13 -13.44 7.53
C ASP A 44 -14.69 -14.33 8.69
N LEU A 45 -15.47 -15.37 8.94
CA LEU A 45 -15.24 -16.31 10.04
C LEU A 45 -13.88 -17.01 9.93
N PHE A 46 -13.36 -17.22 8.71
CA PHE A 46 -12.10 -17.92 8.47
C PHE A 46 -10.86 -17.03 8.67
N GLN A 47 -11.03 -15.72 8.81
CA GLN A 47 -9.94 -14.77 9.08
C GLN A 47 -9.69 -14.58 10.59
N ILE A 48 -10.53 -15.19 11.43
CA ILE A 48 -10.46 -15.06 12.88
C ILE A 48 -9.34 -15.93 13.44
N ASN A 49 -8.36 -15.30 14.08
CA ASN A 49 -7.36 -15.99 14.87
C ASN A 49 -7.86 -16.27 16.30
N PRO A 50 -7.43 -17.38 16.93
CA PRO A 50 -7.70 -17.62 18.35
C PRO A 50 -7.19 -16.47 19.23
N VAL A 51 -7.99 -16.10 20.22
CA VAL A 51 -7.68 -15.06 21.22
C VAL A 51 -6.68 -15.64 22.22
N LYS A 52 -5.61 -14.92 22.56
CA LYS A 52 -4.69 -15.39 23.59
C LYS A 52 -5.11 -14.87 24.95
N VAL A 53 -5.25 -15.81 25.88
CA VAL A 53 -5.80 -15.58 27.21
C VAL A 53 -4.81 -16.06 28.26
N SER A 54 -4.60 -15.24 29.28
CA SER A 54 -3.95 -15.63 30.51
C SER A 54 -5.00 -15.91 31.57
N ARG A 55 -4.98 -17.10 32.15
CA ARG A 55 -5.93 -17.52 33.17
C ARG A 55 -5.27 -17.40 34.54
N ARG A 56 -5.70 -16.43 35.33
CA ARG A 56 -5.18 -16.16 36.69
C ARG A 56 -6.34 -16.14 37.67
N ASP A 57 -6.26 -16.96 38.71
CA ASP A 57 -7.29 -17.06 39.75
C ASP A 57 -8.72 -17.27 39.20
N GLY A 58 -8.85 -18.03 38.10
CA GLY A 58 -10.13 -18.29 37.43
C GLY A 58 -10.65 -17.16 36.54
N ILE A 59 -9.91 -16.06 36.40
CA ILE A 59 -10.24 -14.92 35.54
C ILE A 59 -9.47 -15.05 34.22
N ASN A 60 -10.17 -14.82 33.10
CA ASN A 60 -9.61 -14.92 31.74
C ASN A 60 -9.22 -13.54 31.20
N TYR A 61 -7.94 -13.19 31.30
CA TYR A 61 -7.40 -11.92 30.82
C TYR A 61 -6.95 -12.02 29.36
N VAL A 62 -7.53 -11.19 28.50
CA VAL A 62 -7.17 -11.13 27.08
C VAL A 62 -5.93 -10.25 26.90
N PHE A 63 -4.81 -10.84 26.51
CA PHE A 63 -3.59 -10.09 26.19
C PHE A 63 -3.36 -9.91 24.68
N ASN A 64 -4.04 -10.72 23.85
CA ASN A 64 -4.00 -10.60 22.39
C ASN A 64 -5.34 -11.03 21.76
N GLY A 65 -5.86 -10.25 20.82
CA GLY A 65 -7.18 -10.51 20.19
C GLY A 65 -8.32 -9.62 20.69
N GLN A 66 -8.02 -8.46 21.28
CA GLN A 66 -9.06 -7.53 21.75
C GLN A 66 -9.96 -6.99 20.62
N HIS A 67 -9.37 -6.60 19.48
CA HIS A 67 -10.17 -6.23 18.31
C HIS A 67 -11.02 -7.40 17.82
N THR A 68 -10.49 -8.63 17.88
CA THR A 68 -11.21 -9.85 17.46
C THR A 68 -12.48 -10.05 18.27
N ILE A 69 -12.41 -9.94 19.60
CA ILE A 69 -13.60 -10.13 20.45
C ILE A 69 -14.65 -9.05 20.21
N GLU A 70 -14.25 -7.80 19.97
CA GLU A 70 -15.19 -6.72 19.69
C GLU A 70 -15.80 -6.82 18.28
N ILE A 71 -15.01 -7.22 17.27
CA ILE A 71 -15.51 -7.49 15.92
C ILE A 71 -16.52 -8.64 15.95
N VAL A 72 -16.23 -9.73 16.65
CA VAL A 72 -17.18 -10.87 16.77
C VAL A 72 -18.42 -10.46 17.56
N ALA A 73 -18.28 -9.70 18.65
CA ALA A 73 -19.42 -9.19 19.41
C ALA A 73 -20.31 -8.30 18.54
N LEU A 74 -19.73 -7.43 17.71
CA LEU A 74 -20.46 -6.55 16.81
C LEU A 74 -21.13 -7.35 15.68
N ALA A 75 -20.39 -8.22 14.98
CA ALA A 75 -20.91 -9.01 13.86
C ALA A 75 -22.00 -10.01 14.28
N SER A 76 -21.90 -10.59 15.48
CA SER A 76 -22.92 -11.49 16.03
C SER A 76 -24.05 -10.79 16.78
N GLY A 77 -23.88 -9.51 17.13
CA GLY A 77 -24.80 -8.75 17.97
C GLY A 77 -24.89 -9.23 19.42
N SER A 78 -23.96 -10.07 19.89
CA SER A 78 -24.03 -10.68 21.23
C SER A 78 -22.65 -10.95 21.84
N ARG A 79 -22.50 -10.60 23.12
CA ARG A 79 -21.32 -10.98 23.94
C ARG A 79 -21.43 -12.39 24.55
N GLU A 80 -22.55 -13.08 24.33
CA GLU A 80 -22.69 -14.51 24.66
C GLU A 80 -21.98 -15.40 23.64
N THR A 81 -21.73 -14.86 22.44
CA THR A 81 -21.04 -15.57 21.36
C THR A 81 -19.65 -16.02 21.85
N PRO A 82 -19.34 -17.33 21.81
CA PRO A 82 -18.04 -17.81 22.22
C PRO A 82 -16.98 -17.62 21.13
N VAL A 83 -15.76 -17.32 21.56
CA VAL A 83 -14.57 -17.28 20.69
C VAL A 83 -13.59 -18.37 21.10
N TRP A 84 -12.78 -18.84 20.15
CA TRP A 84 -11.68 -19.76 20.45
C TRP A 84 -10.56 -19.02 21.17
N CYS A 85 -10.14 -19.56 22.31
CA CYS A 85 -9.10 -19.01 23.16
C CYS A 85 -7.93 -20.01 23.27
N MET A 86 -6.70 -19.51 23.13
CA MET A 86 -5.46 -20.18 23.48
C MET A 86 -5.07 -19.74 24.89
N ILE A 87 -5.09 -20.66 25.85
CA ILE A 87 -5.05 -20.35 27.28
C ILE A 87 -3.69 -20.71 27.86
N TYR A 88 -3.11 -19.74 28.56
CA TYR A 88 -1.90 -19.87 29.36
C TYR A 88 -2.27 -19.83 30.85
N ASP A 89 -2.05 -20.93 31.57
CA ASP A 89 -2.33 -21.00 33.01
C ASP A 89 -1.16 -20.45 33.87
N ASP A 90 0.06 -20.46 33.34
CA ASP A 90 1.29 -20.11 34.06
C ASP A 90 1.83 -18.71 33.73
N LEU A 91 1.03 -17.85 33.07
CA LEU A 91 1.48 -16.54 32.59
C LEU A 91 1.16 -15.43 33.59
N CYS A 92 2.19 -14.72 34.07
CA CYS A 92 2.03 -13.55 34.94
C CYS A 92 1.86 -12.25 34.14
N TYR A 93 1.45 -11.19 34.82
CA TYR A 93 1.17 -9.88 34.22
C TYR A 93 2.39 -9.27 33.53
N GLU A 94 3.56 -9.39 34.14
CA GLU A 94 4.82 -8.85 33.60
C GLU A 94 5.23 -9.57 32.32
N HIS A 95 5.05 -10.89 32.26
CA HIS A 95 5.30 -11.68 31.05
C HIS A 95 4.32 -11.32 29.93
N GLU A 96 3.05 -11.09 30.22
CA GLU A 96 2.08 -10.60 29.22
C GLU A 96 2.49 -9.27 28.62
N ALA A 97 2.91 -8.33 29.48
CA ALA A 97 3.34 -7.00 29.06
C ALA A 97 4.60 -7.08 28.18
N ASP A 98 5.57 -7.93 28.52
CA ASP A 98 6.76 -8.15 27.69
C ASP A 98 6.42 -8.79 26.33
N ILE A 99 5.54 -9.79 26.31
CA ILE A 99 5.04 -10.39 25.07
C ILE A 99 4.38 -9.31 24.19
N PHE A 100 3.53 -8.46 24.77
CA PHE A 100 2.84 -7.39 24.06
C PHE A 100 3.83 -6.36 23.47
N ALA A 101 4.86 -5.97 24.25
CA ALA A 101 5.88 -5.03 23.80
C ALA A 101 6.75 -5.57 22.66
N ASN A 102 6.97 -6.89 22.61
CA ASN A 102 7.80 -7.53 21.60
C ASN A 102 7.01 -8.03 20.37
N GLN A 103 5.67 -8.10 20.47
CA GLN A 103 4.81 -8.72 19.46
C GLN A 103 4.94 -8.13 18.05
N MET A 104 5.12 -6.81 17.94
CA MET A 104 5.18 -6.12 16.64
C MET A 104 6.60 -5.89 16.12
N LYS A 105 7.64 -6.20 16.92
CA LYS A 105 9.04 -5.87 16.55
C LYS A 105 9.50 -6.56 15.26
N PHE A 106 8.92 -7.70 14.93
CA PHE A 106 9.29 -8.51 13.76
C PHE A 106 8.11 -8.77 12.81
N ALA A 107 6.94 -8.20 13.08
CA ALA A 107 5.77 -8.38 12.23
C ALA A 107 5.92 -7.51 10.97
N LYS A 108 5.95 -8.14 9.79
CA LYS A 108 5.98 -7.43 8.51
C LYS A 108 4.60 -7.51 7.86
N ASN A 109 4.04 -6.36 7.50
CA ASN A 109 2.82 -6.30 6.70
C ASN A 109 3.08 -6.86 5.30
N LEU A 110 2.07 -7.50 4.71
CA LEU A 110 2.11 -7.92 3.31
C LEU A 110 2.26 -6.69 2.42
N ALA A 111 3.17 -6.76 1.46
CA ALA A 111 3.33 -5.70 0.46
C ALA A 111 2.14 -5.69 -0.51
N PRO A 112 1.77 -4.53 -1.09
CA PRO A 112 0.65 -4.43 -2.03
C PRO A 112 0.73 -5.41 -3.21
N PHE A 113 1.94 -5.66 -3.73
CA PHE A 113 2.15 -6.65 -4.79
C PHE A 113 1.83 -8.08 -4.32
N GLU A 114 2.18 -8.45 -3.09
CA GLU A 114 1.88 -9.77 -2.52
C GLU A 114 0.36 -9.96 -2.35
N ILE A 115 -0.32 -8.92 -1.87
CA ILE A 115 -1.78 -8.89 -1.75
C ILE A 115 -2.44 -9.05 -3.14
N PHE A 116 -1.94 -8.32 -4.14
CA PHE A 116 -2.44 -8.42 -5.51
C PHE A 116 -2.27 -9.81 -6.11
N VAL A 117 -1.11 -10.44 -5.92
CA VAL A 117 -0.87 -11.82 -6.36
C VAL A 117 -1.82 -12.79 -5.64
N ALA A 118 -2.01 -12.64 -4.32
CA ALA A 118 -2.97 -13.47 -3.59
C ALA A 118 -4.41 -13.30 -4.12
N ASN A 119 -4.82 -12.07 -4.45
CA ASN A 119 -6.11 -11.78 -5.05
C ASN A 119 -6.27 -12.37 -6.47
N LEU A 120 -5.19 -12.43 -7.26
CA LEU A 120 -5.20 -13.11 -8.56
C LEU A 120 -5.40 -14.62 -8.40
N GLU A 121 -4.70 -15.25 -7.46
CA GLU A 121 -4.86 -16.68 -7.15
C GLU A 121 -6.26 -16.99 -6.61
N ALA A 122 -6.84 -16.08 -5.82
CA ALA A 122 -8.23 -16.12 -5.38
C ALA A 122 -9.25 -15.86 -6.51
N LYS A 123 -8.80 -15.53 -7.73
CA LYS A 123 -9.62 -15.22 -8.90
C LYS A 123 -10.56 -14.02 -8.68
N ASN A 124 -10.10 -13.03 -7.91
CA ASN A 124 -10.86 -11.81 -7.72
C ASN A 124 -10.95 -11.04 -9.06
N GLN A 125 -12.18 -10.79 -9.50
CA GLN A 125 -12.45 -10.29 -10.85
C GLN A 125 -11.80 -8.94 -11.12
N GLU A 126 -11.73 -8.06 -10.13
CA GLU A 126 -11.10 -6.74 -10.26
C GLU A 126 -9.60 -6.87 -10.60
N GLN A 127 -8.85 -7.65 -9.83
CA GLN A 127 -7.41 -7.84 -10.07
C GLN A 127 -7.14 -8.58 -11.38
N LEU A 128 -7.98 -9.55 -11.76
CA LEU A 128 -7.90 -10.21 -13.06
C LEU A 128 -8.08 -9.20 -14.22
N MET A 129 -9.09 -8.33 -14.14
CA MET A 129 -9.35 -7.31 -15.17
C MET A 129 -8.21 -6.29 -15.25
N ILE A 130 -7.64 -5.89 -14.12
CA ILE A 130 -6.48 -4.99 -14.07
C ILE A 130 -5.26 -5.66 -14.72
N ARG A 131 -4.96 -6.92 -14.35
CA ARG A 131 -3.85 -7.69 -14.94
C ARG A 131 -4.02 -7.81 -16.45
N ASP A 132 -5.18 -8.28 -16.91
CA ASP A 132 -5.43 -8.52 -18.33
C ASP A 132 -5.33 -7.21 -19.14
N LEU A 133 -5.77 -6.08 -18.58
CA LEU A 133 -5.60 -4.77 -19.19
C LEU A 133 -4.12 -4.38 -19.29
N VAL A 134 -3.34 -4.52 -18.22
CA VAL A 134 -1.91 -4.18 -18.21
C VAL A 134 -1.14 -5.07 -19.20
N GLU A 135 -1.40 -6.37 -19.19
CA GLU A 135 -0.76 -7.35 -20.08
C GLU A 135 -1.16 -7.16 -21.55
N SER A 136 -2.37 -6.66 -21.84
CA SER A 136 -2.79 -6.33 -23.21
C SER A 136 -1.92 -5.26 -23.88
N TYR A 137 -1.20 -4.47 -23.07
CA TYR A 137 -0.22 -3.47 -23.53
C TYR A 137 1.23 -3.99 -23.53
N GLY A 138 1.45 -5.29 -23.26
CA GLY A 138 2.78 -5.86 -23.13
C GLY A 138 3.52 -5.41 -21.86
N LEU A 139 2.82 -4.82 -20.89
CA LEU A 139 3.37 -4.43 -19.59
C LEU A 139 3.22 -5.56 -18.57
N LYS A 140 3.95 -5.46 -17.46
CA LYS A 140 3.90 -6.43 -16.36
C LYS A 140 3.78 -5.77 -15.00
N ILE A 141 2.88 -6.26 -14.16
CA ILE A 141 2.82 -5.87 -12.74
C ILE A 141 3.91 -6.64 -11.98
N SER A 142 4.77 -5.94 -11.23
CA SER A 142 5.94 -6.55 -10.57
C SER A 142 6.36 -5.80 -9.33
N ALA A 143 6.93 -6.50 -8.35
CA ALA A 143 7.59 -5.88 -7.20
C ALA A 143 8.89 -5.13 -7.58
N LYS A 144 9.53 -5.50 -8.70
CA LYS A 144 10.82 -4.93 -9.12
C LYS A 144 10.65 -3.94 -10.26
N ARG A 145 11.34 -2.81 -10.14
CA ARG A 145 11.36 -1.75 -11.16
C ARG A 145 12.20 -2.20 -12.36
N ALA A 146 11.62 -2.10 -13.55
CA ALA A 146 12.26 -2.35 -14.83
C ALA A 146 11.42 -1.71 -15.96
N PRO A 147 11.98 -1.49 -17.15
CA PRO A 147 11.21 -1.04 -18.32
C PRO A 147 10.01 -1.96 -18.57
N GLY A 148 8.86 -1.38 -18.91
CA GLY A 148 7.60 -2.12 -19.11
C GLY A 148 6.98 -2.71 -17.84
N HIS A 149 7.51 -2.41 -16.65
CA HIS A 149 6.95 -2.91 -15.38
C HIS A 149 6.24 -1.81 -14.60
N ILE A 150 5.14 -2.18 -13.92
CA ILE A 150 4.40 -1.30 -13.01
C ILE A 150 4.54 -1.85 -11.58
N CYS A 151 5.21 -1.09 -10.71
CA CYS A 151 5.36 -1.43 -9.29
C CYS A 151 4.28 -0.84 -8.40
N ALA A 152 3.65 0.26 -8.82
CA ALA A 152 2.66 1.00 -8.04
C ALA A 152 1.27 0.33 -8.11
N VAL A 153 1.19 -0.90 -7.59
CA VAL A 153 -0.01 -1.75 -7.64
C VAL A 153 -1.22 -1.10 -6.97
N SER A 154 -1.03 -0.55 -5.76
CA SER A 154 -2.10 0.16 -5.04
C SER A 154 -2.69 1.31 -5.87
N THR A 155 -1.87 1.97 -6.70
CA THR A 155 -2.34 3.06 -7.57
C THR A 155 -3.17 2.53 -8.73
N LEU A 156 -2.81 1.38 -9.32
CA LEU A 156 -3.63 0.74 -10.37
C LEU A 156 -5.01 0.36 -9.82
N GLU A 157 -5.04 -0.32 -8.67
CA GLU A 157 -6.29 -0.71 -8.00
C GLU A 157 -7.12 0.52 -7.61
N ALA A 158 -6.49 1.55 -7.04
CA ALA A 158 -7.19 2.78 -6.69
C ALA A 158 -7.81 3.48 -7.91
N ILE A 159 -7.10 3.56 -9.04
CA ILE A 159 -7.64 4.17 -10.26
C ILE A 159 -8.82 3.33 -10.79
N TYR A 160 -8.68 2.01 -10.84
CA TYR A 160 -9.72 1.10 -11.31
C TYR A 160 -10.97 1.18 -10.43
N SER A 161 -10.82 0.99 -9.12
CA SER A 161 -11.92 0.99 -8.15
C SER A 161 -12.68 2.32 -8.17
N LYS A 162 -11.94 3.42 -8.28
CA LYS A 162 -12.48 4.77 -8.10
C LYS A 162 -13.01 5.42 -9.38
N TYR A 163 -12.40 5.15 -10.53
CA TYR A 163 -12.74 5.78 -11.82
C TYR A 163 -13.14 4.79 -12.92
N GLY A 164 -13.00 3.49 -12.66
CA GLY A 164 -13.41 2.42 -13.57
C GLY A 164 -12.37 2.08 -14.64
N TYR A 165 -12.60 0.95 -15.29
CA TYR A 165 -11.75 0.37 -16.34
C TYR A 165 -11.39 1.36 -17.46
N GLN A 166 -12.34 2.16 -17.95
CA GLN A 166 -12.11 3.06 -19.08
C GLN A 166 -11.12 4.18 -18.76
N VAL A 167 -11.14 4.69 -17.53
CA VAL A 167 -10.18 5.72 -17.10
C VAL A 167 -8.81 5.12 -16.92
N LEU A 168 -8.70 3.95 -16.26
CA LEU A 168 -7.42 3.25 -16.15
C LEU A 168 -6.82 2.95 -17.53
N ASN A 169 -7.64 2.44 -18.45
CA ASN A 169 -7.24 2.16 -19.82
C ASN A 169 -6.67 3.41 -20.53
N ARG A 170 -7.37 4.55 -20.45
CA ARG A 170 -6.89 5.81 -21.04
C ARG A 170 -5.59 6.29 -20.40
N VAL A 171 -5.46 6.19 -19.08
CA VAL A 171 -4.25 6.58 -18.34
C VAL A 171 -3.04 5.76 -18.80
N LEU A 172 -3.19 4.42 -18.88
CA LEU A 172 -2.13 3.54 -19.36
C LEU A 172 -1.73 3.91 -20.80
N ARG A 173 -2.71 4.07 -21.70
CA ARG A 173 -2.46 4.47 -23.09
C ARG A 173 -1.70 5.78 -23.21
N LEU A 174 -2.07 6.79 -22.42
CA LEU A 174 -1.37 8.08 -22.44
C LEU A 174 0.07 7.94 -21.98
N ILE A 175 0.32 7.22 -20.88
CA ILE A 175 1.68 7.04 -20.37
C ILE A 175 2.54 6.26 -21.37
N ILE A 176 2.01 5.16 -21.92
CA ILE A 176 2.70 4.35 -22.94
C ILE A 176 3.00 5.18 -24.18
N GLY A 177 2.00 5.88 -24.73
CA GLY A 177 2.15 6.68 -25.94
C GLY A 177 3.06 7.90 -25.77
N THR A 178 3.36 8.29 -24.53
CA THR A 178 4.21 9.46 -24.23
C THR A 178 5.64 9.06 -23.89
N TRP A 179 5.85 7.96 -23.14
CA TRP A 179 7.17 7.59 -22.60
C TRP A 179 7.56 6.13 -22.83
N GLU A 180 6.82 5.40 -23.68
CA GLU A 180 7.17 4.07 -24.19
C GLU A 180 7.51 3.03 -23.11
N GLY A 181 6.92 3.18 -21.92
CA GLY A 181 7.15 2.27 -20.80
C GLY A 181 8.49 2.42 -20.09
N ASP A 182 9.08 3.62 -20.09
CA ASP A 182 10.20 3.99 -19.22
C ASP A 182 9.96 3.52 -17.78
N SER A 183 11.01 3.02 -17.13
CA SER A 183 10.93 2.41 -15.79
C SER A 183 10.35 3.31 -14.69
N ASN A 184 10.35 4.63 -14.89
CA ASN A 184 9.83 5.60 -13.95
C ASN A 184 8.50 6.25 -14.40
N SER A 185 8.04 5.95 -15.63
CA SER A 185 6.82 6.53 -16.20
C SER A 185 5.54 6.06 -15.48
N PHE A 186 5.56 4.87 -14.88
CA PHE A 186 4.43 4.32 -14.11
C PHE A 186 4.60 4.47 -12.59
N SER A 187 5.26 5.53 -12.14
CA SER A 187 5.26 5.86 -10.71
C SER A 187 3.85 6.25 -10.24
N ALA A 188 3.56 6.05 -8.95
CA ALA A 188 2.28 6.42 -8.35
C ALA A 188 1.92 7.89 -8.60
N ASN A 189 2.90 8.79 -8.49
CA ASN A 189 2.69 10.22 -8.71
C ASN A 189 2.32 10.56 -10.16
N ILE A 190 2.97 9.94 -11.14
CA ILE A 190 2.68 10.18 -12.56
C ILE A 190 1.31 9.60 -12.93
N MET A 191 1.01 8.36 -12.54
CA MET A 191 -0.30 7.75 -12.82
C MET A 191 -1.45 8.56 -12.20
N ASN A 192 -1.29 9.01 -10.96
CA ASN A 192 -2.28 9.87 -10.31
C ASN A 192 -2.43 11.24 -10.98
N ALA A 193 -1.32 11.85 -11.43
CA ALA A 193 -1.35 13.11 -12.16
C ALA A 193 -2.07 12.98 -13.52
N VAL A 194 -1.75 11.94 -14.30
CA VAL A 194 -2.40 11.67 -15.59
C VAL A 194 -3.89 11.36 -15.37
N THR A 195 -4.23 10.58 -14.34
CA THR A 195 -5.62 10.29 -13.96
C THR A 195 -6.38 11.58 -13.66
N LYS A 196 -5.79 12.46 -12.83
CA LYS A 196 -6.36 13.77 -12.51
C LYS A 196 -6.64 14.58 -13.77
N LEU A 197 -5.67 14.65 -14.70
CA LEU A 197 -5.85 15.37 -15.97
C LEU A 197 -6.99 14.79 -16.81
N CYS A 198 -7.06 13.46 -16.93
CA CYS A 198 -8.13 12.76 -17.66
C CYS A 198 -9.51 13.08 -17.09
N VAL A 199 -9.65 13.04 -15.77
CA VAL A 199 -10.94 13.24 -15.08
C VAL A 199 -11.37 14.71 -15.10
N VAL A 200 -10.44 15.63 -14.87
CA VAL A 200 -10.71 17.08 -14.81
C VAL A 200 -11.06 17.64 -16.19
N TYR A 201 -10.28 17.27 -17.20
CA TYR A 201 -10.38 17.90 -18.52
C TYR A 201 -11.16 17.06 -19.53
N LYS A 202 -11.39 15.77 -19.29
CA LYS A 202 -12.20 14.87 -20.12
C LYS A 202 -11.80 14.98 -21.61
N ASP A 203 -12.73 15.39 -22.47
CA ASP A 203 -12.53 15.53 -23.92
C ASP A 203 -11.73 16.78 -24.31
N GLN A 204 -11.50 17.71 -23.38
CA GLN A 204 -10.64 18.89 -23.60
C GLN A 204 -9.17 18.49 -23.61
N LEU A 205 -8.79 17.47 -22.84
CA LEU A 205 -7.47 16.85 -22.93
C LEU A 205 -7.43 16.01 -24.22
N LYS A 206 -6.63 16.44 -25.19
CA LYS A 206 -6.43 15.71 -26.45
C LYS A 206 -5.23 14.79 -26.31
N ASP A 207 -5.47 13.50 -26.52
CA ASP A 207 -4.48 12.45 -26.24
C ASP A 207 -3.25 12.59 -27.14
N GLU A 208 -3.45 12.93 -28.42
CA GLU A 208 -2.36 13.14 -29.38
C GLU A 208 -1.49 14.34 -28.97
N VAL A 209 -2.13 15.44 -28.59
CA VAL A 209 -1.43 16.66 -28.11
C VAL A 209 -0.66 16.37 -26.81
N PHE A 210 -1.25 15.57 -25.92
CA PHE A 210 -0.58 15.16 -24.70
C PHE A 210 0.69 14.38 -25.01
N SER A 211 0.59 13.32 -25.81
CA SER A 211 1.75 12.51 -26.20
C SER A 211 2.83 13.31 -26.93
N GLU A 212 2.45 14.19 -27.87
CA GLU A 212 3.39 15.01 -28.63
C GLU A 212 4.16 15.98 -27.74
N LYS A 213 3.46 16.70 -26.83
CA LYS A 213 4.08 17.72 -25.99
C LYS A 213 4.88 17.11 -24.85
N LEU A 214 4.31 16.14 -24.15
CA LEU A 214 4.95 15.55 -22.98
C LEU A 214 6.04 14.54 -23.37
N GLY A 215 5.93 13.91 -24.55
CA GLY A 215 6.97 13.02 -25.07
C GLY A 215 8.25 13.75 -25.45
N ALA A 216 8.20 15.08 -25.65
CA ALA A 216 9.39 15.90 -25.84
C ALA A 216 10.18 16.14 -24.53
N VAL A 217 9.64 15.75 -23.38
CA VAL A 217 10.24 15.95 -22.05
C VAL A 217 10.52 14.59 -21.39
N SER A 218 11.78 14.38 -21.01
CA SER A 218 12.16 13.18 -20.25
C SER A 218 11.48 13.12 -18.88
N ILE A 219 11.22 11.91 -18.37
CA ILE A 219 10.67 11.71 -17.02
C ILE A 219 11.53 12.41 -15.96
N LYS A 220 12.86 12.36 -16.08
CA LYS A 220 13.78 13.04 -15.14
C LYS A 220 13.57 14.56 -15.12
N GLN A 221 13.44 15.17 -16.30
CA GLN A 221 13.17 16.60 -16.40
C GLN A 221 11.78 16.94 -15.84
N LEU A 222 10.76 16.13 -16.17
CA LEU A 222 9.42 16.31 -15.65
C LEU A 222 9.38 16.22 -14.12
N THR A 223 10.05 15.23 -13.52
CA THR A 223 10.16 15.06 -12.07
C THR A 223 10.81 16.27 -11.40
N ARG A 224 11.89 16.81 -11.97
CA ARG A 224 12.52 18.03 -11.44
C ARG A 224 11.53 19.20 -11.45
N THR A 225 10.91 19.45 -12.60
CA THR A 225 9.92 20.54 -12.73
C THR A 225 8.72 20.34 -11.81
N ALA A 226 8.26 19.10 -11.60
CA ALA A 226 7.17 18.80 -10.68
C ALA A 226 7.55 19.12 -9.23
N ARG A 227 8.74 18.71 -8.78
CA ARG A 227 9.26 18.96 -7.43
C ARG A 227 9.42 20.46 -7.13
N ASP A 228 9.92 21.23 -8.10
CA ASP A 228 10.06 22.70 -7.97
C ASP A 228 8.71 23.41 -7.79
N ARG A 229 7.61 22.78 -8.21
CA ARG A 229 6.26 23.32 -8.02
C ARG A 229 5.68 22.89 -6.68
N ARG A 230 5.62 21.59 -6.42
CA ARG A 230 4.99 21.01 -5.22
C ARG A 230 5.31 19.51 -5.10
N LYS A 231 5.33 19.00 -3.86
CA LYS A 231 5.43 17.57 -3.55
C LYS A 231 4.21 16.77 -4.04
N GLY A 232 4.44 15.52 -4.41
CA GLY A 232 3.39 14.56 -4.78
C GLY A 232 2.80 14.75 -6.18
N SER A 233 1.72 14.01 -6.45
CA SER A 233 1.06 13.93 -7.77
C SER A 233 0.56 15.27 -8.31
N MET A 234 0.19 16.22 -7.44
CA MET A 234 -0.23 17.56 -7.86
C MET A 234 0.88 18.35 -8.55
N GLY A 235 2.13 18.25 -8.08
CA GLY A 235 3.27 18.91 -8.74
C GLY A 235 3.45 18.40 -10.17
N PHE A 236 3.28 17.08 -10.37
CA PHE A 236 3.30 16.45 -11.69
C PHE A 236 2.12 16.91 -12.56
N ALA A 237 0.91 16.97 -12.02
CA ALA A 237 -0.27 17.41 -12.79
C ALA A 237 -0.10 18.86 -13.30
N GLU A 238 0.43 19.75 -12.46
CA GLU A 238 0.69 21.13 -12.86
C GLU A 238 1.82 21.22 -13.91
N ALA A 239 2.93 20.51 -13.70
CA ALA A 239 4.04 20.47 -14.64
C ALA A 239 3.57 19.93 -16.01
N MET A 240 2.79 18.86 -16.01
CA MET A 240 2.24 18.27 -17.23
C MET A 240 1.29 19.23 -17.95
N LEU A 241 0.45 19.94 -17.21
CA LEU A 241 -0.48 20.93 -17.78
C LEU A 241 0.24 22.09 -18.44
N LEU A 242 1.34 22.56 -17.85
CA LEU A 242 2.17 23.61 -18.42
C LEU A 242 2.82 23.16 -19.73
N GLU A 243 3.38 21.96 -19.75
CA GLU A 243 3.99 21.41 -20.96
C GLU A 243 2.94 21.20 -22.06
N TYR A 244 1.79 20.62 -21.72
CA TYR A 244 0.66 20.44 -22.64
C TYR A 244 0.22 21.77 -23.29
N ASN A 245 0.08 22.83 -22.48
CA ASN A 245 -0.35 24.14 -22.96
C ASN A 245 0.74 24.84 -23.77
N GLY A 246 2.01 24.62 -23.45
CA GLY A 246 3.16 25.27 -24.06
C GLY A 246 3.02 26.80 -24.13
N LYS A 247 3.57 27.40 -25.19
CA LYS A 247 3.54 28.85 -25.43
C LYS A 247 2.30 29.34 -26.20
N ARG A 248 1.15 28.65 -26.08
CA ARG A 248 -0.09 29.04 -26.79
C ARG A 248 -0.52 30.45 -26.37
N LYS A 249 -0.57 31.36 -27.36
CA LYS A 249 -1.04 32.75 -27.19
C LYS A 249 -2.56 32.86 -27.14
N SER A 250 -3.28 31.95 -27.81
CA SER A 250 -4.74 31.92 -27.81
C SER A 250 -5.29 31.04 -26.67
N ASN A 251 -6.44 31.42 -26.14
CA ASN A 251 -7.18 30.61 -25.16
C ASN A 251 -7.87 29.39 -25.79
N ALA A 252 -8.00 29.35 -27.12
CA ALA A 252 -8.58 28.21 -27.81
C ALA A 252 -7.73 26.94 -27.58
N GLY A 253 -8.36 25.91 -26.99
CA GLY A 253 -7.69 24.64 -26.68
C GLY A 253 -6.69 24.69 -25.52
N LYS A 254 -6.65 25.79 -24.73
CA LYS A 254 -5.84 25.89 -23.51
C LYS A 254 -6.59 25.29 -22.33
N LEU A 255 -5.91 24.46 -21.55
CA LEU A 255 -6.45 23.89 -20.32
C LEU A 255 -6.11 24.78 -19.13
N PHE A 256 -7.12 25.20 -18.37
CA PHE A 256 -6.93 26.17 -17.29
C PHE A 256 -6.56 25.50 -15.96
N MET A 257 -5.49 26.00 -15.33
CA MET A 257 -4.90 25.47 -14.09
C MET A 257 -5.89 25.45 -12.91
N ASN A 258 -6.76 26.46 -12.80
CA ASN A 258 -7.75 26.55 -11.73
C ASN A 258 -8.66 25.31 -11.63
N LYS A 259 -8.92 24.61 -12.75
CA LYS A 259 -9.74 23.40 -12.75
C LYS A 259 -9.09 22.23 -11.99
N LEU A 260 -7.75 22.20 -11.85
CA LEU A 260 -7.08 21.16 -11.07
C LEU A 260 -7.43 21.21 -9.57
N TYR A 261 -7.77 22.40 -9.06
CA TYR A 261 -8.08 22.65 -7.66
C TYR A 261 -9.58 22.69 -7.34
N ALA A 262 -10.44 22.45 -8.33
CA ALA A 262 -11.88 22.40 -8.09
C ALA A 262 -12.21 21.33 -7.03
N ARG A 263 -12.97 21.73 -6.00
CA ARG A 263 -13.24 20.92 -4.78
C ARG A 263 -13.79 19.53 -5.07
N ASP A 264 -14.54 19.40 -6.15
CA ASP A 264 -15.13 18.18 -6.68
C ASP A 264 -14.06 17.11 -6.92
N VAL A 265 -12.81 17.53 -7.12
CA VAL A 265 -11.65 16.70 -7.42
C VAL A 265 -10.60 16.73 -6.29
N SER A 266 -10.79 17.50 -5.23
CA SER A 266 -9.80 17.72 -4.15
C SER A 266 -9.89 16.71 -2.99
N LEU A 267 -10.95 15.91 -2.90
CA LEU A 267 -11.09 14.75 -1.98
C LEU A 267 -10.27 13.50 -2.40
N TRP A 268 -9.24 13.64 -3.25
CA TRP A 268 -8.71 12.51 -4.02
C TRP A 268 -7.18 12.48 -3.96
N ILE A 269 -6.69 11.55 -3.13
CA ILE A 269 -5.29 11.11 -2.95
C ILE A 269 -4.50 12.00 -1.98
N GLU A 270 -4.81 11.88 -0.69
CA GLU A 270 -3.70 11.82 0.28
C GLU A 270 -3.44 10.33 0.52
N PRO A 271 -2.20 9.85 0.40
CA PRO A 271 -1.84 8.55 0.94
C PRO A 271 -2.26 8.54 2.41
N ASP A 272 -2.84 7.44 2.87
CA ASP A 272 -2.98 7.19 4.30
C ASP A 272 -1.61 7.47 4.92
N GLU A 273 -1.50 8.36 5.91
CA GLU A 273 -0.24 8.75 6.57
C GLU A 273 0.45 7.57 7.29
N ASN A 274 -0.02 6.34 7.07
CA ASN A 274 0.48 5.09 7.59
C ASN A 274 1.14 4.19 6.51
N GLU A 275 1.24 4.62 5.25
CA GLU A 275 2.09 3.96 4.25
C GLU A 275 3.38 4.78 4.05
N ASP A 276 4.36 4.54 4.93
CA ASP A 276 5.77 4.92 4.73
C ASP A 276 6.35 4.15 3.54
N PHE A 277 5.91 4.47 2.33
CA PHE A 277 6.60 4.13 1.10
C PHE A 277 7.18 5.41 0.51
N ASP A 278 8.25 5.88 1.14
CA ASP A 278 9.06 6.96 0.63
C ASP A 278 9.84 6.48 -0.61
N ASP A 279 9.19 6.56 -1.76
CA ASP A 279 9.81 6.30 -3.07
C ASP A 279 10.67 7.49 -3.54
N SER A 280 10.96 8.47 -2.67
CA SER A 280 11.80 9.62 -2.97
C SER A 280 13.27 9.46 -2.56
N GLU A 281 13.59 8.55 -1.63
CA GLU A 281 14.98 8.20 -1.27
C GLU A 281 15.67 7.33 -2.34
N THR A 282 14.93 6.52 -3.10
CA THR A 282 15.53 5.70 -4.16
C THR A 282 16.04 6.50 -5.37
N PHE A 283 15.77 7.80 -5.44
CA PHE A 283 16.28 8.66 -6.51
C PHE A 283 17.68 9.22 -6.22
N GLU A 284 18.12 9.27 -4.95
CA GLU A 284 19.43 9.85 -4.60
C GLU A 284 20.54 8.80 -4.51
N ASP A 285 20.23 7.55 -4.15
CA ASP A 285 21.23 6.47 -4.07
C ASP A 285 21.80 6.03 -5.42
N PHE A 286 21.12 6.31 -6.53
CA PHE A 286 21.58 5.89 -7.86
C PHE A 286 22.57 6.88 -8.52
N ALA A 287 22.76 8.07 -7.94
CA ALA A 287 23.65 9.09 -8.50
C ALA A 287 25.05 9.15 -7.83
N ILE A 288 25.24 8.46 -6.69
CA ILE A 288 26.50 8.51 -5.91
C ILE A 288 27.22 7.14 -5.88
N GLY A 289 26.61 6.07 -6.40
CA GLY A 289 27.18 4.71 -6.37
C GLY A 289 28.17 4.33 -7.48
N GLN A 290 28.58 5.26 -8.36
CA GLN A 290 29.62 5.01 -9.36
C GLN A 290 30.75 6.03 -9.22
N LEU A 291 31.56 5.91 -8.18
CA LEU A 291 32.95 6.39 -8.12
C LEU A 291 33.60 5.85 -6.84
N GLY A 292 34.52 4.89 -6.99
CA GLY A 292 35.50 4.52 -5.96
C GLY A 292 35.36 3.11 -5.37
N GLU A 293 36.06 2.14 -5.94
CA GLU A 293 37.35 1.65 -5.44
C GLU A 293 37.70 0.34 -6.15
N ASP A 294 38.49 0.45 -7.22
CA ASP A 294 39.41 -0.62 -7.58
C ASP A 294 40.43 -0.73 -6.43
N LYS A 295 40.38 -1.83 -5.68
CA LYS A 295 41.51 -2.25 -4.84
C LYS A 295 42.14 -3.48 -5.46
N GLU A 296 43.26 -3.22 -6.12
CA GLU A 296 44.27 -4.19 -6.51
C GLU A 296 44.59 -5.13 -5.33
N SER A 297 44.43 -6.42 -5.57
CA SER A 297 44.94 -7.47 -4.71
C SER A 297 46.41 -7.71 -5.03
N ASP A 298 47.31 -7.05 -4.29
CA ASP A 298 48.71 -7.43 -4.25
C ASP A 298 48.90 -8.63 -3.31
N ASN A 299 49.13 -9.80 -3.93
CA ASN A 299 49.71 -10.95 -3.28
C ASN A 299 51.20 -10.67 -3.02
N ASN A 300 51.62 -10.65 -1.76
CA ASN A 300 53.01 -10.88 -1.41
C ASN A 300 53.11 -12.06 -0.45
N GLU A 301 53.60 -13.17 -0.99
CA GLU A 301 54.09 -14.33 -0.29
C GLU A 301 55.27 -13.94 0.61
N SER A 302 55.16 -14.25 1.90
CA SER A 302 56.29 -14.24 2.82
C SER A 302 57.12 -15.50 2.60
N ASN A 303 58.33 -15.34 2.06
CA ASN A 303 59.41 -16.32 2.18
C ASN A 303 60.44 -15.80 3.19
N ASN A 304 60.81 -16.70 4.11
CA ASN A 304 61.72 -16.60 5.27
C ASN A 304 61.14 -16.06 6.58
#